data_AF-A0ABF7RAZ9-F1
#
_entry.id   AF-A0ABF7RAZ9-F1
#
_cell.length_a   1.000
_cell.length_b   1.000
_cell.length_c   1.000
_cell.angle_alpha   90.00
_cell.angle_beta   90.00
_cell.angle_gamma   90.00
#
_symmetry.space_group_name_H-M   'P 1'
#
loop_
_entity.id
_entity.type
_entity.pdbx_description
1 polymer ?
#
loop_
_entity_poly.entity_id
_entity_poly.type
_entity_poly.pdbx_seq_one_letter_code
_entity_poly.pdbx_strand_id
1 'polypeptide(L)'
;MKERTLKEIEDEMEKHSKEGNIGKVMDLVDEHGNTFDKMAFACVDGNLGRVIELENLGVNCTDRGFIKAAVKHNQEVIVLHQVKQGASLDEVIEVAKIYENNHILNLAKSRKRDQMGKRK
;
A
#
# COMPACT_ATOMS: atom_id res chain seq x y z
N MET A 1 7.81 8.59 -20.69
CA MET A 1 8.91 8.50 -19.72
C MET A 1 8.60 7.31 -18.82
N LYS A 2 9.55 6.41 -18.57
CA LYS A 2 9.33 5.26 -17.68
C LYS A 2 9.34 5.78 -16.22
N GLU A 3 8.36 5.41 -15.40
CA GLU A 3 8.39 5.76 -13.96
C GLU A 3 9.59 5.05 -13.30
N ARG A 4 10.29 5.76 -12.41
CA ARG A 4 11.42 5.23 -11.63
C ARG A 4 10.90 4.43 -10.44
N THR A 5 11.66 3.43 -10.04
CA THR A 5 11.44 2.70 -8.77
C THR A 5 11.85 3.56 -7.58
N LEU A 6 11.27 3.32 -6.41
CA LEU A 6 11.65 3.99 -5.16
C LEU A 6 13.14 3.82 -4.87
N LYS A 7 13.69 2.63 -5.17
CA LYS A 7 15.12 2.35 -4.99
C LYS A 7 15.99 3.24 -5.89
N GLU A 8 15.63 3.42 -7.16
CA GLU A 8 16.37 4.32 -8.06
C GLU A 8 16.32 5.78 -7.55
N ILE A 9 15.19 6.21 -7.00
CA ILE A 9 15.04 7.55 -6.41
C ILE A 9 15.92 7.65 -5.14
N GLU A 10 15.91 6.64 -4.27
CA GLU A 10 16.71 6.57 -3.04
C GLU A 10 18.21 6.55 -3.30
N ASP A 11 18.67 5.75 -4.28
CA ASP A 11 20.08 5.70 -4.68
C ASP A 11 20.55 7.07 -5.23
N GLU A 12 19.70 7.77 -5.99
CA GLU A 12 20.00 9.12 -6.50
C GLU A 12 19.98 10.17 -5.37
N MET A 13 19.07 10.04 -4.40
CA MET A 13 19.03 10.88 -3.20
C MET A 13 20.31 10.73 -2.37
N GLU A 14 20.78 9.50 -2.14
CA GLU A 14 22.00 9.25 -1.36
C GLU A 14 23.22 9.90 -2.04
N LYS A 15 23.31 9.78 -3.37
CA LYS A 15 24.39 10.41 -4.15
C LYS A 15 24.38 11.93 -3.96
N HIS A 16 23.26 12.59 -4.19
CA HIS A 16 23.18 14.06 -4.11
C HIS A 16 23.28 14.59 -2.67
N SER A 17 22.85 13.80 -1.69
CA SER A 17 23.07 14.09 -0.27
C SER A 17 24.56 14.17 0.06
N LYS A 18 25.37 13.21 -0.40
CA LYS A 18 26.84 13.20 -0.21
C LYS A 18 27.54 14.38 -0.92
N GLU A 19 26.98 14.85 -2.03
CA GLU A 19 27.46 16.02 -2.77
C GLU A 19 27.03 17.36 -2.14
N GLY A 20 26.14 17.35 -1.14
CA GLY A 20 25.57 18.55 -0.54
C GLY A 20 24.56 19.28 -1.44
N ASN A 21 24.04 18.62 -2.48
CA ASN A 21 23.07 19.19 -3.40
C ASN A 21 21.64 19.08 -2.84
N ILE A 22 21.34 19.92 -1.85
CA ILE A 22 20.07 19.90 -1.12
C ILE A 22 18.86 20.14 -2.03
N GLY A 23 18.97 21.03 -3.02
CA GLY A 23 17.87 21.29 -3.95
C GLY A 23 17.44 20.04 -4.71
N LYS A 24 18.41 19.27 -5.23
CA LYS A 24 18.13 18.03 -5.92
C LYS A 24 17.59 16.93 -4.99
N VAL A 25 18.04 16.88 -3.75
CA VAL A 25 17.48 15.97 -2.74
C VAL A 25 16.01 16.31 -2.47
N MET A 26 15.65 17.58 -2.36
CA MET A 26 14.25 18.00 -2.17
C MET A 26 13.36 17.58 -3.34
N ASP A 27 13.80 17.79 -4.59
CA ASP A 27 13.05 17.35 -5.78
C ASP A 27 12.78 15.83 -5.75
N LEU A 28 13.74 15.03 -5.29
CA LEU A 28 13.62 13.57 -5.23
C LEU A 28 12.75 13.11 -4.05
N VAL A 29 12.79 13.81 -2.91
CA VAL A 29 11.87 13.57 -1.79
C VAL A 29 10.43 13.83 -2.24
N ASP A 30 10.19 14.89 -2.99
CA ASP A 30 8.87 15.19 -3.54
C ASP A 30 8.41 14.11 -4.52
N GLU A 31 9.28 13.64 -5.42
CA GLU A 31 8.94 12.52 -6.32
C GLU A 31 8.65 11.22 -5.57
N HIS A 32 9.43 10.92 -4.52
CA HIS A 32 9.22 9.76 -3.65
C HIS A 32 7.85 9.87 -2.98
N GLY A 33 7.55 10.99 -2.32
CA GLY A 33 6.26 11.25 -1.66
C GLY A 33 5.07 11.17 -2.62
N ASN A 34 5.19 11.76 -3.81
CA ASN A 34 4.15 11.69 -4.85
C ASN A 34 3.83 10.24 -5.27
N THR A 35 4.80 9.32 -5.16
CA THR A 35 4.59 7.90 -5.46
C THR A 35 3.72 7.23 -4.39
N PHE A 36 3.87 7.59 -3.12
CA PHE A 36 3.00 7.11 -2.03
C PHE A 36 1.59 7.70 -2.15
N ASP A 37 1.45 8.98 -2.51
CA ASP A 37 0.14 9.60 -2.73
C ASP A 37 -0.63 8.92 -3.86
N LYS A 38 0.04 8.60 -4.98
CA LYS A 38 -0.53 7.81 -6.08
C LYS A 38 -1.05 6.45 -5.59
N MET A 39 -0.35 5.78 -4.67
CA MET A 39 -0.78 4.50 -4.10
C MET A 39 -2.02 4.69 -3.21
N ALA A 40 -2.03 5.73 -2.39
CA ALA A 40 -3.19 6.06 -1.56
C ALA A 40 -4.42 6.32 -2.42
N PHE A 41 -4.31 7.12 -3.49
CA PHE A 41 -5.41 7.36 -4.42
C PHE A 41 -5.88 6.08 -5.12
N ALA A 42 -4.96 5.24 -5.61
CA ALA A 42 -5.33 3.96 -6.21
C ALA A 42 -6.09 3.04 -5.23
N CYS A 43 -5.68 3.04 -3.95
CA CYS A 43 -6.38 2.30 -2.90
C CYS A 43 -7.75 2.89 -2.55
N VAL A 44 -7.93 4.20 -2.64
CA VAL A 44 -9.23 4.88 -2.44
C VAL A 44 -10.18 4.59 -3.59
N ASP A 45 -9.67 4.64 -4.83
CA ASP A 45 -10.45 4.49 -6.06
C ASP A 45 -10.75 3.02 -6.42
N GLY A 46 -10.09 2.06 -5.77
CA GLY A 46 -10.22 0.64 -6.08
C GLY A 46 -9.49 0.20 -7.35
N ASN A 47 -8.51 0.98 -7.80
CA ASN A 47 -7.76 0.71 -9.02
C ASN A 47 -6.64 -0.31 -8.79
N LEU A 48 -7.00 -1.61 -8.88
CA LEU A 48 -6.04 -2.70 -8.64
C LEU A 48 -4.87 -2.68 -9.62
N GLY A 49 -5.10 -2.34 -10.89
CA GLY A 49 -4.04 -2.25 -11.90
C GLY A 49 -2.98 -1.25 -11.48
N ARG A 50 -3.40 -0.06 -11.02
CA ARG A 50 -2.49 0.98 -10.56
C ARG A 50 -1.78 0.60 -9.26
N VAL A 51 -2.45 -0.08 -8.34
CA VAL A 51 -1.81 -0.63 -7.13
C VAL A 51 -0.66 -1.57 -7.52
N ILE A 52 -0.90 -2.52 -8.44
CA ILE A 52 0.12 -3.47 -8.90
C ILE A 52 1.29 -2.76 -9.59
N GLU A 53 1.01 -1.75 -10.42
CA GLU A 53 2.06 -0.93 -11.04
C GLU A 53 2.96 -0.26 -10.00
N LEU A 54 2.37 0.35 -8.96
CA LEU A 54 3.12 1.05 -7.92
C LEU A 54 3.87 0.10 -6.98
N GLU A 55 3.35 -1.10 -6.74
CA GLU A 55 4.10 -2.18 -6.07
C GLU A 55 5.34 -2.58 -6.86
N ASN A 56 5.25 -2.66 -8.20
CA ASN A 56 6.41 -2.93 -9.04
C ASN A 56 7.44 -1.80 -9.02
N LEU A 57 7.04 -0.58 -8.62
CA LEU A 57 7.97 0.52 -8.34
C LEU A 57 8.57 0.44 -6.93
N GLY A 58 8.14 -0.49 -6.08
CA GLY A 58 8.69 -0.73 -4.75
C GLY A 58 7.83 -0.23 -3.59
N VAL A 59 6.63 0.30 -3.85
CA VAL A 59 5.72 0.71 -2.77
C VAL A 59 5.14 -0.52 -2.07
N ASN A 60 5.25 -0.59 -0.74
CA ASN A 60 4.63 -1.67 0.02
C ASN A 60 3.11 -1.45 0.18
N CYS A 61 2.29 -2.11 -0.65
CA CYS A 61 0.83 -1.93 -0.58
C CYS A 61 0.20 -2.42 0.73
N THR A 62 0.92 -3.22 1.54
CA THR A 62 0.44 -3.74 2.82
C THR A 62 0.70 -2.79 3.98
N ASP A 63 1.30 -1.62 3.75
CA ASP A 63 1.46 -0.62 4.80
C ASP A 63 0.09 -0.22 5.36
N ARG A 64 0.02 -0.04 6.69
CA ARG A 64 -1.22 0.23 7.42
C ARG A 64 -2.01 1.42 6.87
N GLY A 65 -1.32 2.43 6.33
CA GLY A 65 -1.95 3.58 5.68
C GLY A 65 -2.80 3.19 4.46
N PHE A 66 -2.28 2.31 3.61
CA PHE A 66 -2.98 1.83 2.41
C PHE A 66 -4.08 0.82 2.77
N ILE A 67 -3.88 0.00 3.80
CA ILE A 67 -4.95 -0.86 4.33
C ILE A 67 -6.11 0.03 4.82
N LYS A 68 -5.83 1.08 5.60
CA LYS A 68 -6.84 2.03 6.05
C LYS A 68 -7.58 2.67 4.88
N ALA A 69 -6.88 3.10 3.84
CA ALA A 69 -7.50 3.68 2.64
C ALA A 69 -8.47 2.69 1.98
N ALA A 70 -8.00 1.48 1.66
CA ALA A 70 -8.83 0.46 1.00
C ALA A 70 -10.04 0.04 1.85
N VAL A 71 -9.84 -0.18 3.16
CA VAL A 71 -10.92 -0.58 4.08
C VAL A 71 -11.94 0.54 4.25
N LYS A 72 -11.51 1.79 4.49
CA LYS A 72 -12.40 2.94 4.69
C LYS A 72 -13.31 3.15 3.47
N HIS A 73 -12.77 2.94 2.27
CA HIS A 73 -13.49 3.15 1.01
C HIS A 73 -14.14 1.87 0.45
N ASN A 74 -14.21 0.80 1.26
CA ASN A 74 -14.84 -0.47 0.90
C ASN A 74 -14.29 -1.13 -0.38
N GLN A 75 -13.00 -0.97 -0.63
CA GLN A 75 -12.33 -1.53 -1.80
C GLN A 75 -11.92 -2.98 -1.56
N GLU A 76 -12.92 -3.88 -1.59
CA GLU A 76 -12.75 -5.31 -1.32
C GLU A 76 -11.63 -5.94 -2.15
N VAL A 77 -11.58 -5.65 -3.45
CA VAL A 77 -10.59 -6.23 -4.37
C VAL A 77 -9.17 -5.85 -3.95
N ILE A 78 -8.97 -4.60 -3.51
CA ILE A 78 -7.68 -4.11 -3.01
C ILE A 78 -7.34 -4.78 -1.69
N VAL A 79 -8.28 -4.86 -0.74
CA VAL A 79 -8.06 -5.53 0.56
C VAL A 79 -7.67 -7.00 0.37
N LEU A 80 -8.34 -7.71 -0.54
CA LEU A 80 -8.01 -9.10 -0.85
C LEU A 80 -6.61 -9.24 -1.47
N HIS A 81 -6.24 -8.31 -2.34
CA HIS A 81 -4.89 -8.26 -2.89
C HIS A 81 -3.85 -7.98 -1.81
N GLN A 82 -4.06 -6.98 -0.95
CA GLN A 82 -3.18 -6.68 0.19
C GLN A 82 -2.98 -7.88 1.10
N VAL A 83 -4.05 -8.62 1.43
CA VAL A 83 -3.95 -9.87 2.22
C VAL A 83 -3.15 -10.94 1.48
N LYS A 84 -3.31 -11.06 0.16
CA LYS A 84 -2.50 -11.98 -0.67
C LYS A 84 -1.02 -11.60 -0.65
N GLN A 85 -0.71 -10.30 -0.59
CA GLN A 85 0.66 -9.77 -0.51
C GLN A 85 1.24 -9.81 0.91
N GLY A 86 0.49 -10.31 1.89
CA GLY A 86 0.99 -10.54 3.25
C GLY A 86 0.42 -9.61 4.32
N ALA A 87 -0.55 -8.75 4.00
CA ALA A 87 -1.24 -7.95 5.01
C ALA A 87 -1.91 -8.86 6.05
N SER A 88 -1.78 -8.51 7.33
CA SER A 88 -2.36 -9.27 8.42
C SER A 88 -3.89 -9.17 8.41
N LEU A 89 -4.57 -10.31 8.41
CA LEU A 89 -6.03 -10.34 8.58
C LEU A 89 -6.48 -9.74 9.92
N ASP A 90 -5.66 -9.82 10.97
CA ASP A 90 -5.96 -9.19 12.26
C ASP A 90 -5.93 -7.67 12.18
N GLU A 91 -4.97 -7.11 11.44
CA GLU A 91 -4.91 -5.67 11.17
C GLU A 91 -6.11 -5.22 10.32
N VAL A 92 -6.45 -5.96 9.27
CA VAL A 92 -7.63 -5.66 8.44
C VAL A 92 -8.91 -5.67 9.28
N ILE A 93 -9.07 -6.65 10.19
CA ILE A 93 -10.22 -6.72 11.13
C ILE A 93 -10.24 -5.52 12.08
N GLU A 94 -9.09 -5.14 12.64
CA GLU A 94 -8.98 -3.98 13.53
C GLU A 94 -9.39 -2.69 12.80
N VAL A 95 -8.84 -2.46 11.61
CA VAL A 95 -9.13 -1.29 10.78
C VAL A 95 -10.59 -1.27 10.34
N ALA A 96 -11.16 -2.41 9.96
CA ALA A 96 -12.57 -2.50 9.58
C ALA A 96 -13.52 -2.16 10.72
N LYS A 97 -13.16 -2.48 11.98
CA LYS A 97 -13.92 -2.04 13.16
C LYS A 97 -13.81 -0.53 13.36
N ILE A 98 -12.62 0.05 13.21
CA ILE A 98 -12.39 1.50 13.38
C ILE A 98 -13.26 2.31 12.40
N TYR A 99 -13.40 1.84 11.16
CA TYR A 99 -14.22 2.50 10.14
C TYR A 99 -15.64 1.96 10.03
N GLU A 100 -16.06 1.09 10.95
CA GLU A 100 -17.40 0.46 10.96
C GLU A 100 -17.78 -0.22 9.63
N ASN A 101 -16.77 -0.67 8.87
CA ASN A 101 -16.98 -1.33 7.59
C ASN A 101 -17.32 -2.82 7.81
N ASN A 102 -18.61 -3.10 8.03
CA ASN A 102 -19.12 -4.45 8.28
C ASN A 102 -18.89 -5.42 7.11
N HIS A 103 -18.87 -4.92 5.86
CA HIS A 103 -18.62 -5.75 4.68
C HIS A 103 -17.21 -6.35 4.72
N ILE A 104 -16.19 -5.49 4.83
CA ILE A 104 -14.79 -5.92 4.91
C ILE A 104 -14.51 -6.68 6.22
N LEU A 105 -15.15 -6.31 7.34
CA LEU A 105 -15.03 -7.02 8.61
C LEU A 105 -15.48 -8.49 8.48
N ASN A 106 -16.63 -8.73 7.84
CA ASN A 106 -17.16 -10.07 7.64
C ASN A 106 -16.30 -10.88 6.66
N LEU A 107 -15.84 -10.23 5.58
CA LEU A 107 -14.90 -10.81 4.62
C LEU A 107 -13.62 -11.29 5.32
N ALA A 108 -12.95 -10.41 6.08
CA ALA A 108 -11.69 -10.70 6.74
C ALA A 108 -11.84 -11.82 7.80
N LYS A 109 -12.93 -11.79 8.59
CA LYS A 109 -13.24 -12.87 9.54
C LYS A 109 -13.44 -14.22 8.83
N SER A 110 -14.11 -14.23 7.67
CA SER A 110 -14.29 -15.47 6.90
C SER A 110 -12.96 -16.03 6.41
N ARG A 111 -12.14 -15.19 5.79
CA ARG A 111 -10.81 -15.60 5.31
C ARG A 111 -9.92 -16.12 6.45
N LYS A 112 -10.00 -15.51 7.63
CA LYS A 112 -9.23 -15.96 8.80
C LYS A 112 -9.65 -17.37 9.24
N ARG A 113 -10.94 -17.68 9.25
CA ARG A 113 -11.44 -19.03 9.56
C ARG A 113 -10.94 -20.05 8.52
N ASP A 114 -10.97 -19.71 7.25
CA ASP A 114 -10.52 -20.60 6.17
C ASP A 114 -9.03 -20.92 6.27
N GLN A 115 -8.19 -19.95 6.67
CA GLN A 115 -6.76 -20.17 6.92
C GLN A 115 -6.50 -21.11 8.10
N MET A 116 -7.33 -21.07 9.15
CA MET A 116 -7.21 -21.95 10.31
C MET A 116 -7.72 -23.37 10.04
N GLY A 117 -8.77 -23.51 9.22
CA GLY A 117 -9.34 -24.82 8.85
C GLY A 117 -8.41 -25.67 7.98
N LYS A 118 -7.54 -25.05 7.19
CA LYS A 118 -6.56 -25.73 6.31
C LYS A 118 -5.30 -26.22 7.02
N ARG A 119 -5.15 -25.99 8.33
CA ARG A 119 -4.00 -26.42 9.14
C ARG A 119 -4.26 -27.74 9.90
N LYS A 120 -5.28 -28.50 9.51
CA LYS A 120 -5.58 -29.86 10.02
C LYS A 120 -5.33 -30.86 8.91
#